data_AF-A0A2Z3UWH8-F1
#
_entry.id   AF-A0A2Z3UWH8-F1
#
_cell.length_a   1.000
_cell.length_b   1.000
_cell.length_c   1.000
_cell.angle_alpha   90.00
_cell.angle_beta   90.00
_cell.angle_gamma   90.00
#
_symmetry.space_group_name_H-M   'P 1'
#
loop_
_entity.id
_entity.type
_entity.pdbx_description
1 polymer ?
#
loop_
_entity_poly.entity_id
_entity_poly.type
_entity_poly.pdbx_seq_one_letter_code
_entity_poly.pdbx_strand_id
1 'polypeptide(L)'
;MSVITATVPTTTGSRLPYTPEGNPDVTAWDDVRDLIGKCDADGVTALVLTLDADGRREVAKQLPGHLKEVRRRLDSWRGAREHAEALRAAGAGTIATAASVASWLTRRGLVGADSTVDDTHRLLRLVRTRPHAWQADLAQRLAVRLRGRDPSYELTAALIRETGIEAPTDDGFVLGWVSRRTAGRSLVDVLADDPLLDTLLPRLFEAQGVGEALNREGIYPWPSVLHTLATSGRVDRSMLLDGCLRRFLRGGTVLELRFFVRLHEALDPTADEIKLHTYDYLRLLPSAPGPVAELALSHLRRLDPPEPEDFGEAAKALMFRQEKKLVRAGLSWIDQVVRHAPGHAEAAAEALAMIFGHEMLDLQERAVRLAVKHSAGMSADTLRDAAGALPPDLRARLATVVSGVESANDKAPGLPATPRLSTRIG
;
A
#
# COMPACT_ATOMS: atom_id res chain seq x y z
N MET A 1 14.61 -89.49 -51.86
CA MET A 1 13.48 -89.92 -51.01
C MET A 1 12.62 -88.69 -50.72
N SER A 2 11.36 -88.75 -51.19
CA SER A 2 10.16 -87.96 -50.85
C SER A 2 10.33 -86.47 -50.54
N VAL A 3 9.98 -85.52 -51.42
CA VAL A 3 8.63 -85.14 -51.89
C VAL A 3 7.66 -84.87 -50.74
N ILE A 4 7.46 -83.59 -50.40
CA ILE A 4 6.14 -83.03 -50.07
C ILE A 4 6.01 -81.67 -50.77
N THR A 5 5.00 -81.62 -51.62
CA THR A 5 4.53 -80.52 -52.45
C THR A 5 3.64 -79.58 -51.62
N ALA A 6 3.77 -78.27 -51.78
CA ALA A 6 2.69 -77.32 -51.49
C ALA A 6 2.75 -76.16 -52.48
N THR A 7 1.75 -76.13 -53.35
CA THR A 7 1.52 -75.17 -54.43
C THR A 7 1.09 -73.82 -53.85
N VAL A 8 1.73 -72.72 -54.27
CA VAL A 8 1.24 -71.35 -54.06
C VAL A 8 1.19 -70.66 -55.43
N PRO A 9 0.05 -70.08 -55.85
CA PRO A 9 -0.06 -69.40 -57.14
C PRO A 9 0.43 -67.96 -57.07
N THR A 10 1.08 -67.55 -58.15
CA THR A 10 1.51 -66.19 -58.45
C THR A 10 0.31 -65.30 -58.79
N THR A 11 0.15 -64.17 -58.10
CA THR A 11 -0.65 -63.05 -58.62
C THR A 11 0.11 -61.74 -58.42
N THR A 12 0.61 -61.22 -59.54
CA THR A 12 1.08 -59.85 -59.74
C THR A 12 -0.04 -58.87 -59.39
N GLY A 13 0.18 -58.01 -58.40
CA GLY A 13 -0.76 -56.98 -57.97
C GLY A 13 -0.02 -55.69 -57.65
N SER A 14 -0.19 -54.71 -58.53
CA SER A 14 0.29 -53.33 -58.50
C SER A 14 0.21 -52.68 -57.10
N ARG A 15 1.33 -52.13 -56.60
CA ARG A 15 1.34 -51.21 -55.45
C ARG A 15 0.79 -49.86 -55.89
N LEU A 16 -0.42 -49.55 -55.46
CA LEU A 16 -0.90 -48.17 -55.36
C LEU A 16 -0.39 -47.55 -54.05
N PRO A 17 -0.02 -46.26 -54.03
CA PRO A 17 0.39 -45.57 -52.81
C PRO A 17 -0.80 -45.32 -51.90
N TYR A 18 -0.60 -45.59 -50.60
CA TYR A 18 -1.50 -45.24 -49.50
C TYR A 18 -1.70 -43.72 -49.43
N THR A 19 -2.92 -43.25 -49.72
CA THR A 19 -3.42 -41.94 -49.31
C THR A 19 -4.12 -42.09 -47.96
N PRO A 20 -3.88 -41.21 -46.97
CA PRO A 20 -4.64 -41.22 -45.75
C PRO A 20 -6.01 -40.60 -46.03
N GLU A 21 -7.05 -41.43 -46.14
CA GLU A 21 -8.43 -40.97 -46.10
C GLU A 21 -8.75 -40.56 -44.65
N GLY A 22 -8.79 -39.26 -44.40
CA GLY A 22 -9.30 -38.68 -43.15
C GLY A 22 -10.82 -38.83 -43.08
N ASN A 23 -11.33 -39.18 -41.91
CA ASN A 23 -12.76 -39.28 -41.61
C ASN A 23 -13.44 -37.90 -41.81
N PRO A 24 -14.43 -37.73 -42.71
CA PRO A 24 -14.98 -36.43 -43.08
C PRO A 24 -15.91 -35.76 -42.04
N ASP A 25 -16.18 -36.42 -40.91
CA ASP A 25 -17.13 -35.94 -39.88
C ASP A 25 -16.48 -35.35 -38.62
N VAL A 26 -15.15 -35.31 -38.51
CA VAL A 26 -14.49 -34.70 -37.35
C VAL A 26 -14.17 -33.24 -37.66
N THR A 27 -14.95 -32.32 -37.08
CA THR A 27 -14.71 -30.89 -37.25
C THR A 27 -13.62 -30.41 -36.29
N ALA A 28 -12.94 -29.30 -36.64
CA ALA A 28 -12.01 -28.63 -35.72
C ALA A 28 -12.66 -28.27 -34.36
N TRP A 29 -13.98 -28.08 -34.34
CA TRP A 29 -14.73 -27.88 -33.11
C TRP A 29 -14.85 -29.15 -32.27
N ASP A 30 -15.09 -30.31 -32.87
CA ASP A 30 -15.21 -31.57 -32.14
C ASP A 30 -13.91 -31.93 -31.41
N ASP A 31 -12.76 -31.79 -32.08
CA ASP A 31 -11.45 -32.03 -31.46
C ASP A 31 -11.17 -31.09 -30.28
N VAL A 32 -11.45 -29.78 -30.45
CA VAL A 32 -11.28 -28.80 -29.36
C VAL A 32 -12.26 -29.06 -28.21
N ARG A 33 -13.52 -29.42 -28.52
CA ARG A 33 -14.55 -29.73 -27.51
C ARG A 33 -14.15 -30.94 -26.68
N ASP A 34 -13.62 -31.98 -27.32
CA ASP A 34 -13.18 -33.19 -26.64
C ASP A 34 -12.00 -32.93 -25.70
N LEU A 35 -11.05 -32.07 -26.10
CA LEU A 35 -9.95 -31.62 -25.24
C LEU A 35 -10.44 -30.74 -24.08
N ILE A 36 -11.41 -29.85 -24.31
CA ILE A 36 -12.05 -29.06 -23.25
C ILE A 36 -12.73 -29.99 -22.25
N GLY A 37 -13.47 -31.01 -22.70
CA GLY A 37 -14.15 -31.98 -21.83
C GLY A 37 -13.19 -32.81 -20.98
N LYS A 38 -11.94 -33.00 -21.43
CA LYS A 38 -10.86 -33.63 -20.67
C LYS A 38 -10.11 -32.65 -19.76
N CYS A 39 -10.48 -31.36 -19.75
CA CYS A 39 -9.76 -30.27 -19.10
C CYS A 39 -8.30 -30.14 -19.58
N ASP A 40 -8.00 -30.57 -20.80
CA ASP A 40 -6.63 -30.58 -21.36
C ASP A 40 -6.30 -29.23 -22.00
N ALA A 41 -5.94 -28.24 -21.18
CA ALA A 41 -5.62 -26.90 -21.65
C ALA A 41 -4.35 -26.83 -22.52
N ASP A 42 -3.38 -27.72 -22.28
CA ASP A 42 -2.16 -27.83 -23.09
C ASP A 42 -2.47 -28.41 -24.48
N GLY A 43 -3.27 -29.47 -24.53
CA GLY A 43 -3.79 -30.05 -25.77
C GLY A 43 -4.59 -29.04 -26.58
N VAL A 44 -5.51 -28.28 -25.95
CA VAL A 44 -6.25 -27.20 -26.62
C VAL A 44 -5.28 -26.15 -27.19
N THR A 45 -4.28 -25.74 -26.40
CA THR A 45 -3.29 -24.75 -26.85
C THR A 45 -2.52 -25.26 -28.07
N ALA A 46 -2.05 -26.52 -28.03
CA ALA A 46 -1.31 -27.13 -29.12
C ALA A 46 -2.16 -27.23 -30.41
N LEU A 47 -3.40 -27.71 -30.30
CA LEU A 47 -4.31 -27.84 -31.44
C LEU A 47 -4.67 -26.48 -32.04
N VAL A 48 -5.01 -25.49 -31.21
CA VAL A 48 -5.41 -24.16 -31.72
C VAL A 48 -4.27 -23.47 -32.48
N LEU A 49 -3.01 -23.73 -32.11
CA LEU A 49 -1.84 -23.22 -32.83
C LEU A 49 -1.68 -23.84 -34.23
N THR A 50 -2.24 -25.03 -34.49
CA THR A 50 -2.18 -25.69 -35.80
C THR A 50 -3.40 -25.43 -36.68
N LEU A 51 -4.48 -24.88 -36.12
CA LEU A 51 -5.70 -24.56 -36.89
C LEU A 51 -5.44 -23.47 -37.93
N ASP A 52 -6.12 -23.56 -39.07
CA ASP A 52 -6.19 -22.48 -40.05
C ASP A 52 -7.20 -21.40 -39.64
N ALA A 53 -7.44 -20.42 -40.53
CA ALA A 53 -8.38 -19.35 -40.25
C ALA A 53 -9.84 -19.83 -40.13
N ASP A 54 -10.22 -20.89 -40.86
CA ASP A 54 -11.59 -21.40 -40.91
C ASP A 54 -11.89 -22.24 -39.68
N GLY A 55 -10.97 -23.12 -39.28
CA GLY A 55 -11.03 -23.87 -38.04
C GLY A 55 -11.10 -22.95 -36.82
N ARG A 56 -10.29 -21.88 -36.77
CA ARG A 56 -10.39 -20.87 -35.69
C ARG A 56 -11.76 -20.17 -35.67
N ARG A 57 -12.30 -19.80 -36.83
CA ARG A 57 -13.63 -19.17 -36.92
C ARG A 57 -14.74 -20.10 -36.45
N GLU A 58 -14.68 -21.38 -36.83
CA GLU A 58 -15.66 -22.37 -36.41
C GLU A 58 -15.63 -22.58 -34.89
N VAL A 59 -14.44 -22.80 -34.31
CA VAL A 59 -14.29 -22.94 -32.84
C VAL A 59 -14.81 -21.70 -32.12
N ALA A 60 -14.42 -20.50 -32.57
CA ALA A 60 -14.84 -19.24 -31.94
C ALA A 60 -16.37 -19.04 -31.96
N LYS A 61 -17.06 -19.54 -32.98
CA LYS A 61 -18.52 -19.47 -33.12
C LYS A 61 -19.23 -20.38 -32.11
N GLN A 62 -18.71 -21.58 -31.88
CA GLN A 62 -19.34 -22.59 -31.03
C GLN A 62 -19.04 -22.41 -29.53
N LEU A 63 -17.87 -21.85 -29.19
CA LEU A 63 -17.35 -21.74 -27.82
C LEU A 63 -18.32 -21.08 -26.81
N PRO A 64 -19.04 -19.98 -27.11
CA PRO A 64 -19.98 -19.38 -26.18
C PRO A 64 -21.19 -20.27 -25.86
N GLY A 65 -21.64 -21.08 -26.82
CA GLY A 65 -22.72 -22.05 -26.63
C GLY A 65 -22.29 -23.17 -25.69
N HIS A 66 -21.11 -23.73 -25.92
CA HIS A 66 -20.55 -24.79 -25.08
C HIS A 66 -20.28 -24.35 -23.64
N LEU A 67 -19.79 -23.11 -23.43
CA LEU A 67 -19.65 -22.57 -22.08
C LEU A 67 -20.99 -22.56 -21.30
N LYS A 68 -22.12 -22.27 -21.97
CA LYS A 68 -23.45 -22.32 -21.34
C LYS A 68 -23.84 -23.76 -20.98
N GLU A 69 -23.52 -24.71 -21.84
CA GLU A 69 -23.78 -26.14 -21.64
C GLU A 69 -22.97 -26.70 -20.45
N VAL A 70 -21.67 -26.42 -20.40
CA VAL A 70 -20.77 -26.83 -19.30
C VAL A 70 -21.28 -26.27 -17.96
N ARG A 71 -21.70 -25.01 -17.93
CA ARG A 71 -22.28 -24.40 -16.71
C ARG A 71 -23.58 -25.05 -16.28
N ARG A 72 -24.45 -25.41 -17.23
CA ARG A 72 -25.73 -26.09 -16.94
C ARG A 72 -25.52 -27.51 -16.43
N ARG A 73 -24.51 -28.23 -16.97
CA ARG A 73 -24.25 -29.63 -16.60
C ARG A 73 -23.63 -29.78 -15.22
N LEU A 74 -22.77 -28.85 -14.82
CA LEU A 74 -21.90 -29.07 -13.67
C LEU A 74 -22.49 -28.58 -12.35
N ASP A 75 -23.66 -27.91 -12.35
CA ASP A 75 -24.48 -27.37 -11.22
C ASP A 75 -23.70 -26.73 -10.04
N SER A 76 -22.38 -26.60 -10.15
CA SER A 76 -21.43 -26.26 -9.12
C SER A 76 -20.30 -25.44 -9.73
N TRP A 77 -19.91 -24.39 -9.01
CA TRP A 77 -18.80 -23.51 -9.41
C TRP A 77 -17.45 -24.24 -9.49
N ARG A 78 -17.34 -25.44 -8.90
CA ARG A 78 -16.12 -26.26 -8.88
C ARG A 78 -15.83 -26.88 -10.25
N GLY A 79 -16.82 -27.49 -10.92
CA GLY A 79 -16.60 -28.12 -12.23
C GLY A 79 -16.30 -27.10 -13.35
N ALA A 80 -16.89 -25.91 -13.30
CA ALA A 80 -16.59 -24.84 -14.25
C ALA A 80 -15.14 -24.32 -14.13
N ARG A 81 -14.51 -24.45 -12.95
CA ARG A 81 -13.12 -24.06 -12.70
C ARG A 81 -12.13 -25.02 -13.36
N GLU A 82 -12.43 -26.32 -13.35
CA GLU A 82 -11.59 -27.36 -13.97
C GLU A 82 -11.47 -27.15 -15.49
N HIS A 83 -12.54 -26.68 -16.12
CA HIS A 83 -12.58 -26.40 -17.57
C HIS A 83 -12.10 -24.98 -17.93
N ALA A 84 -11.90 -24.10 -16.94
CA ALA A 84 -11.68 -22.68 -17.18
C ALA A 84 -10.44 -22.44 -18.04
N GLU A 85 -9.35 -23.14 -17.75
CA GLU A 85 -8.08 -23.00 -18.45
C GLU A 85 -8.15 -23.42 -19.91
N ALA A 86 -8.79 -24.55 -20.21
CA ALA A 86 -9.00 -25.02 -21.58
C ALA A 86 -9.93 -24.09 -22.37
N LEU A 87 -11.02 -23.61 -21.74
CA LEU A 87 -11.94 -22.64 -22.35
C LEU A 87 -11.29 -21.27 -22.59
N ARG A 88 -10.40 -20.83 -21.70
CA ARG A 88 -9.62 -19.59 -21.88
C ARG A 88 -8.61 -19.73 -23.01
N ALA A 89 -7.88 -20.84 -23.07
CA ALA A 89 -6.96 -21.14 -24.17
C ALA A 89 -7.68 -21.16 -25.52
N ALA A 90 -8.80 -21.91 -25.62
CA ALA A 90 -9.60 -21.95 -26.84
C ALA A 90 -10.06 -20.54 -27.26
N GLY A 91 -10.58 -19.74 -26.32
CA GLY A 91 -11.05 -18.39 -26.62
C GLY A 91 -9.93 -17.44 -27.05
N ALA A 92 -8.79 -17.43 -26.34
CA ALA A 92 -7.67 -16.56 -26.66
C ALA A 92 -7.04 -16.86 -28.03
N GLY A 93 -6.97 -18.15 -28.41
CA GLY A 93 -6.38 -18.54 -29.67
C GLY A 93 -7.33 -18.41 -30.88
N THR A 94 -8.64 -18.55 -30.68
CA THR A 94 -9.60 -18.64 -31.81
C THR A 94 -10.44 -17.38 -32.04
N ILE A 95 -10.78 -16.61 -31.01
CA ILE A 95 -11.57 -15.37 -31.15
C ILE A 95 -10.77 -14.32 -31.91
N ALA A 96 -11.42 -13.61 -32.83
CA ALA A 96 -10.74 -12.73 -33.79
C ALA A 96 -10.26 -11.39 -33.20
N THR A 97 -11.10 -10.71 -32.41
CA THR A 97 -10.82 -9.34 -31.95
C THR A 97 -10.31 -9.33 -30.51
N ALA A 98 -9.37 -8.43 -30.22
CA ALA A 98 -8.85 -8.22 -28.87
C ALA A 98 -9.96 -7.80 -27.89
N ALA A 99 -10.95 -7.03 -28.34
CA ALA A 99 -12.15 -6.70 -27.56
C ALA A 99 -12.93 -7.93 -27.10
N SER A 100 -13.20 -8.87 -28.00
CA SER A 100 -13.94 -10.08 -27.69
C SER A 100 -13.10 -11.07 -26.85
N VAL A 101 -11.80 -11.16 -27.10
CA VAL A 101 -10.88 -11.96 -26.25
C VAL A 101 -10.85 -11.40 -24.83
N ALA A 102 -10.66 -10.09 -24.67
CA ALA A 102 -10.65 -9.46 -23.34
C ALA A 102 -11.98 -9.70 -22.61
N SER A 103 -13.11 -9.53 -23.31
CA SER A 103 -14.44 -9.83 -22.76
C SER A 103 -14.61 -11.31 -22.39
N TRP A 104 -13.99 -12.24 -23.13
CA TRP A 104 -14.01 -13.67 -22.86
C TRP A 104 -13.19 -14.01 -21.61
N LEU A 105 -11.93 -13.58 -21.56
CA LEU A 105 -11.01 -13.87 -20.47
C LEU A 105 -11.47 -13.29 -19.13
N THR A 106 -12.18 -12.16 -19.13
CA THR A 106 -12.64 -11.54 -17.88
C THR A 106 -14.05 -12.00 -17.46
N ARG A 107 -14.62 -13.05 -18.07
CA ARG A 107 -15.92 -13.58 -17.65
C ARG A 107 -15.79 -14.22 -16.26
N ARG A 108 -16.68 -13.86 -15.32
CA ARG A 108 -16.65 -14.38 -13.93
C ARG A 108 -16.47 -15.90 -13.82
N GLY A 109 -17.16 -16.68 -14.65
CA GLY A 109 -17.02 -18.15 -14.65
C GLY A 109 -15.73 -18.70 -15.26
N LEU A 110 -14.84 -17.85 -15.77
CA LEU A 110 -13.51 -18.18 -16.30
C LEU A 110 -12.38 -17.50 -15.53
N VAL A 111 -12.66 -16.58 -14.61
CA VAL A 111 -11.64 -15.83 -13.86
C VAL A 111 -11.17 -16.62 -12.63
N GLY A 112 -11.89 -17.66 -12.20
CA GLY A 112 -11.54 -18.47 -11.02
C GLY A 112 -11.69 -17.68 -9.71
N ALA A 113 -12.26 -18.28 -8.68
CA ALA A 113 -12.59 -17.56 -7.44
C ALA A 113 -11.37 -17.12 -6.62
N ASP A 114 -10.22 -17.80 -6.78
CA ASP A 114 -9.07 -17.67 -5.87
C ASP A 114 -7.75 -17.24 -6.54
N SER A 115 -7.77 -16.68 -7.76
CA SER A 115 -6.53 -16.29 -8.47
C SER A 115 -5.51 -17.42 -8.62
N THR A 116 -5.99 -18.64 -8.88
CA THR A 116 -5.19 -19.89 -8.96
C THR A 116 -5.01 -20.40 -10.37
N VAL A 117 -5.64 -19.78 -11.36
CA VAL A 117 -5.47 -20.14 -12.77
C VAL A 117 -4.09 -19.64 -13.20
N ASP A 118 -3.16 -20.58 -13.39
CA ASP A 118 -1.80 -20.30 -13.85
C ASP A 118 -1.70 -20.60 -15.34
N ASP A 119 -2.42 -19.80 -16.14
CA ASP A 119 -2.52 -19.96 -17.59
C ASP A 119 -1.81 -18.89 -18.40
N THR A 120 -1.18 -17.92 -17.73
CA THR A 120 -0.48 -16.80 -18.35
C THR A 120 0.49 -17.26 -19.44
N HIS A 121 1.33 -18.27 -19.16
CA HIS A 121 2.29 -18.78 -20.13
C HIS A 121 1.60 -19.35 -21.40
N ARG A 122 0.50 -20.11 -21.23
CA ARG A 122 -0.28 -20.67 -22.34
C ARG A 122 -0.96 -19.58 -23.15
N LEU A 123 -1.59 -18.61 -22.48
CA LEU A 123 -2.27 -17.49 -23.13
C LEU A 123 -1.27 -16.63 -23.92
N LEU A 124 -0.08 -16.37 -23.37
CA LEU A 124 0.98 -15.64 -24.09
C LEU A 124 1.42 -16.37 -25.35
N ARG A 125 1.60 -17.70 -25.31
CA ARG A 125 1.93 -18.49 -26.51
C ARG A 125 0.91 -18.31 -27.62
N LEU A 126 -0.39 -18.27 -27.28
CA LEU A 126 -1.46 -18.05 -28.26
C LEU A 126 -1.48 -16.60 -28.77
N VAL A 127 -1.39 -15.64 -27.86
CA VAL A 127 -1.47 -14.20 -28.19
C VAL A 127 -0.29 -13.74 -29.04
N ARG A 128 0.92 -14.27 -28.82
CA ARG A 128 2.12 -13.92 -29.59
C ARG A 128 2.03 -14.27 -31.07
N THR A 129 1.09 -15.12 -31.48
CA THR A 129 0.82 -15.40 -32.91
C THR A 129 0.09 -14.26 -33.62
N ARG A 130 -0.45 -13.29 -32.87
CA ARG A 130 -1.24 -12.17 -33.39
C ARG A 130 -0.34 -10.96 -33.69
N PRO A 131 -0.72 -10.06 -34.61
CA PRO A 131 0.04 -8.84 -34.89
C PRO A 131 0.24 -7.98 -33.63
N HIS A 132 1.38 -7.29 -33.55
CA HIS A 132 1.75 -6.46 -32.39
C HIS A 132 0.67 -5.45 -31.97
N ALA A 133 0.04 -4.76 -32.93
CA ALA A 133 -1.04 -3.81 -32.65
C ALA A 133 -2.28 -4.46 -32.00
N TRP A 134 -2.56 -5.73 -32.33
CA TRP A 134 -3.64 -6.49 -31.70
C TRP A 134 -3.30 -6.85 -30.25
N GLN A 135 -2.04 -7.21 -29.99
CA GLN A 135 -1.56 -7.53 -28.64
C GLN A 135 -1.64 -6.30 -27.73
N ALA A 136 -1.25 -5.12 -28.25
CA ALA A 136 -1.36 -3.84 -27.55
C ALA A 136 -2.82 -3.47 -27.22
N ASP A 137 -3.76 -3.61 -28.18
CA ASP A 137 -5.19 -3.38 -27.94
C ASP A 137 -5.75 -4.35 -26.88
N LEU A 138 -5.31 -5.61 -26.89
CA LEU A 138 -5.70 -6.58 -25.85
C LEU A 138 -5.21 -6.14 -24.47
N ALA A 139 -3.93 -5.74 -24.36
CA ALA A 139 -3.33 -5.29 -23.12
C ALA A 139 -4.08 -4.09 -22.50
N GLN A 140 -4.36 -3.06 -23.30
CA GLN A 140 -5.13 -1.88 -22.84
C GLN A 140 -6.52 -2.27 -22.34
N ARG A 141 -7.19 -3.17 -23.05
CA ARG A 141 -8.55 -3.61 -22.70
C ARG A 141 -8.60 -4.50 -21.46
N LEU A 142 -7.56 -5.29 -21.21
CA LEU A 142 -7.46 -6.06 -19.97
C LEU A 142 -7.14 -5.14 -18.81
N ALA A 143 -6.21 -4.20 -18.98
CA ALA A 143 -5.83 -3.21 -17.97
C ALA A 143 -7.03 -2.47 -17.39
N VAL A 144 -7.89 -1.89 -18.23
CA VAL A 144 -9.09 -1.13 -17.79
C VAL A 144 -10.08 -1.98 -16.96
N ARG A 145 -10.01 -3.31 -17.09
CA ARG A 145 -10.90 -4.25 -16.36
C ARG A 145 -10.31 -4.79 -15.06
N LEU A 146 -9.03 -4.57 -14.79
CA LEU A 146 -8.40 -5.07 -13.57
C LEU A 146 -9.02 -4.44 -12.33
N ARG A 147 -9.42 -5.28 -11.37
CA ARG A 147 -9.96 -4.84 -10.08
C ARG A 147 -9.35 -5.69 -8.98
N GLY A 148 -8.93 -5.06 -7.89
CA GLY A 148 -8.40 -5.83 -6.76
C GLY A 148 -7.17 -6.65 -7.15
N ARG A 149 -7.11 -7.90 -6.67
CA ARG A 149 -6.15 -8.91 -7.09
C ARG A 149 -6.75 -9.73 -8.24
N ASP A 150 -6.77 -9.17 -9.44
CA ASP A 150 -7.31 -9.86 -10.62
C ASP A 150 -6.25 -10.81 -11.21
N PRO A 151 -6.57 -12.10 -11.46
CA PRO A 151 -5.62 -13.04 -12.06
C PRO A 151 -5.20 -12.68 -13.48
N SER A 152 -5.95 -11.81 -14.16
CA SER A 152 -5.58 -11.27 -15.47
C SER A 152 -4.39 -10.31 -15.41
N TYR A 153 -3.94 -9.92 -14.22
CA TYR A 153 -2.81 -9.00 -14.05
C TYR A 153 -1.54 -9.52 -14.73
N GLU A 154 -1.15 -10.77 -14.50
CA GLU A 154 0.13 -11.30 -15.01
C GLU A 154 0.17 -11.32 -16.55
N LEU A 155 -0.93 -11.75 -17.19
CA LEU A 155 -1.07 -11.66 -18.64
C LEU A 155 -1.01 -10.21 -19.13
N THR A 156 -1.73 -9.30 -18.47
CA THR A 156 -1.79 -7.89 -18.86
C THR A 156 -0.41 -7.24 -18.76
N ALA A 157 0.29 -7.44 -17.64
CA ALA A 157 1.61 -6.90 -17.40
C ALA A 157 2.65 -7.49 -18.37
N ALA A 158 2.59 -8.79 -18.67
CA ALA A 158 3.45 -9.40 -19.69
C ALA A 158 3.24 -8.78 -21.08
N LEU A 159 1.99 -8.59 -21.50
CA LEU A 159 1.69 -7.94 -22.79
C LEU A 159 2.13 -6.48 -22.81
N ILE A 160 1.97 -5.73 -21.72
CA ILE A 160 2.47 -4.35 -21.63
C ILE A 160 4.00 -4.32 -21.78
N ARG A 161 4.72 -5.23 -21.11
CA ARG A 161 6.19 -5.33 -21.23
C ARG A 161 6.63 -5.70 -22.64
N GLU A 162 5.94 -6.64 -23.29
CA GLU A 162 6.27 -7.09 -24.66
C GLU A 162 5.94 -6.03 -25.71
N THR A 163 4.85 -5.28 -25.52
CA THR A 163 4.38 -4.30 -26.51
C THR A 163 4.92 -2.90 -26.32
N GLY A 164 5.50 -2.61 -25.14
CA GLY A 164 6.06 -1.30 -24.79
C GLY A 164 5.03 -0.18 -24.70
N ILE A 165 3.74 -0.50 -24.59
CA ILE A 165 2.70 0.52 -24.35
C ILE A 165 2.85 1.12 -22.95
N GLU A 166 2.36 2.34 -22.78
CA GLU A 166 2.37 3.01 -21.48
C GLU A 166 1.60 2.19 -20.43
N ALA A 167 2.24 1.97 -19.28
CA ALA A 167 1.66 1.20 -18.19
C ALA A 167 0.55 2.00 -17.50
N PRO A 168 -0.64 1.41 -17.26
CA PRO A 168 -1.66 2.05 -16.45
C PRO A 168 -1.14 2.35 -15.03
N THR A 169 -1.48 3.52 -14.51
CA THR A 169 -1.10 3.95 -13.15
C THR A 169 -2.28 3.98 -12.19
N ASP A 170 -3.41 3.36 -12.55
CA ASP A 170 -4.58 3.27 -11.68
C ASP A 170 -4.39 2.27 -10.53
N ASP A 171 -5.22 2.41 -9.50
CA ASP A 171 -5.17 1.60 -8.29
C ASP A 171 -5.19 0.09 -8.57
N GLY A 172 -5.99 -0.36 -9.56
CA GLY A 172 -6.12 -1.77 -9.89
C GLY A 172 -4.84 -2.36 -10.46
N PHE A 173 -4.16 -1.61 -11.33
CA PHE A 173 -2.89 -2.04 -11.91
C PHE A 173 -1.75 -2.07 -10.89
N VAL A 174 -1.64 -1.02 -10.07
CA VAL A 174 -0.63 -0.95 -8.99
C VAL A 174 -0.86 -2.06 -7.96
N LEU A 175 -2.11 -2.33 -7.61
CA LEU A 175 -2.48 -3.41 -6.69
C LEU A 175 -2.10 -4.79 -7.22
N GLY A 176 -2.30 -5.03 -8.52
CA GLY A 176 -1.82 -6.25 -9.19
C GLY A 176 -0.29 -6.36 -9.16
N TRP A 177 0.41 -5.26 -9.42
CA TRP A 177 1.88 -5.18 -9.42
C TRP A 177 2.50 -5.50 -8.06
N VAL A 178 1.93 -5.00 -6.96
CA VAL A 178 2.42 -5.34 -5.62
C VAL A 178 2.04 -6.76 -5.19
N SER A 179 1.00 -7.33 -5.78
CA SER A 179 0.47 -8.67 -5.48
C SER A 179 0.99 -9.76 -6.42
N ARG A 180 1.92 -9.42 -7.32
CA ARG A 180 2.43 -10.31 -8.37
C ARG A 180 3.05 -11.59 -7.82
N ARG A 181 3.16 -12.62 -8.66
CA ARG A 181 3.93 -13.83 -8.36
C ARG A 181 5.34 -13.76 -8.97
N THR A 182 6.36 -14.19 -8.23
CA THR A 182 7.75 -14.21 -8.71
C THR A 182 8.19 -15.57 -9.26
N ALA A 183 7.29 -16.57 -9.30
CA ALA A 183 7.58 -17.93 -9.78
C ALA A 183 8.87 -18.54 -9.18
N GLY A 184 9.13 -18.29 -7.89
CA GLY A 184 10.31 -18.79 -7.18
C GLY A 184 11.56 -17.91 -7.28
N ARG A 185 11.57 -16.85 -8.10
CA ARG A 185 12.64 -15.85 -8.11
C ARG A 185 12.58 -14.94 -6.87
N SER A 186 13.73 -14.41 -6.48
CA SER A 186 13.80 -13.32 -5.49
C SER A 186 13.02 -12.11 -6.00
N LEU A 187 12.23 -11.48 -5.12
CA LEU A 187 11.49 -10.26 -5.47
C LEU A 187 12.46 -9.11 -5.81
N VAL A 188 13.63 -9.04 -5.16
CA VAL A 188 14.64 -8.00 -5.46
C VAL A 188 15.06 -8.06 -6.93
N ASP A 189 15.42 -9.25 -7.42
CA ASP A 189 15.87 -9.43 -8.82
C ASP A 189 14.72 -9.15 -9.79
N VAL A 190 13.51 -9.64 -9.47
CA VAL A 190 12.32 -9.40 -10.30
C VAL A 190 12.02 -7.91 -10.43
N LEU A 191 12.12 -7.13 -9.35
CA LEU A 191 11.89 -5.69 -9.39
C LEU A 191 13.02 -4.94 -10.09
N ALA A 192 14.27 -5.31 -9.82
CA ALA A 192 15.43 -4.65 -10.42
C ALA A 192 15.39 -4.71 -11.95
N ASP A 193 14.95 -5.84 -12.50
CA ASP A 193 14.79 -6.10 -13.94
C ASP A 193 13.45 -5.58 -14.51
N ASP A 194 12.48 -5.16 -13.68
CA ASP A 194 11.14 -4.82 -14.14
C ASP A 194 11.12 -3.44 -14.81
N PRO A 195 10.82 -3.33 -16.11
CA PRO A 195 10.72 -2.03 -16.78
C PRO A 195 9.56 -1.17 -16.25
N LEU A 196 8.62 -1.76 -15.51
CA LEU A 196 7.50 -1.04 -14.90
C LEU A 196 7.85 -0.42 -13.54
N LEU A 197 9.02 -0.72 -12.97
CA LEU A 197 9.40 -0.29 -11.63
C LEU A 197 9.34 1.24 -11.49
N ASP A 198 9.98 1.97 -12.40
CA ASP A 198 10.13 3.42 -12.29
C ASP A 198 8.77 4.15 -12.45
N THR A 199 7.85 3.57 -13.23
CA THR A 199 6.50 4.12 -13.42
C THR A 199 5.58 3.83 -12.23
N LEU A 200 5.66 2.62 -11.66
CA LEU A 200 4.68 2.15 -10.67
C LEU A 200 5.10 2.38 -9.22
N LEU A 201 6.41 2.44 -8.94
CA LEU A 201 6.89 2.64 -7.58
C LEU A 201 6.44 3.97 -6.96
N PRO A 202 6.44 5.13 -7.66
CA PRO A 202 5.86 6.35 -7.10
C PRO A 202 4.36 6.20 -6.76
N ARG A 203 3.62 5.44 -7.58
CA ARG A 203 2.18 5.22 -7.41
C ARG A 203 1.84 4.31 -6.24
N LEU A 204 2.79 3.49 -5.77
CA LEU A 204 2.65 2.67 -4.57
C LEU A 204 2.25 3.51 -3.34
N PHE A 205 2.70 4.77 -3.26
CA PHE A 205 2.43 5.68 -2.15
C PHE A 205 1.11 6.47 -2.29
N GLU A 206 0.44 6.37 -3.44
CA GLU A 206 -0.78 7.13 -3.72
C GLU A 206 -2.01 6.22 -3.88
N ALA A 207 -1.79 5.02 -4.39
CA ALA A 207 -2.83 4.09 -4.78
C ALA A 207 -3.62 3.53 -3.59
N GLN A 208 -4.93 3.45 -3.74
CA GLN A 208 -5.82 2.91 -2.70
C GLN A 208 -5.71 1.39 -2.57
N GLY A 209 -5.88 0.87 -1.36
CA GLY A 209 -5.84 -0.58 -1.07
C GLY A 209 -4.44 -1.23 -1.10
N VAL A 210 -3.42 -0.55 -1.61
CA VAL A 210 -2.04 -1.07 -1.69
C VAL A 210 -1.46 -1.36 -0.31
N GLY A 211 -1.65 -0.46 0.66
CA GLY A 211 -1.15 -0.66 2.02
C GLY A 211 -1.71 -1.92 2.69
N GLU A 212 -3.00 -2.18 2.54
CA GLU A 212 -3.62 -3.41 3.04
C GLU A 212 -3.09 -4.64 2.29
N ALA A 213 -2.92 -4.55 0.98
CA ALA A 213 -2.42 -5.65 0.17
C ALA A 213 -1.01 -6.09 0.56
N LEU A 214 -0.15 -5.11 0.84
CA LEU A 214 1.22 -5.31 1.31
C LEU A 214 1.29 -5.76 2.78
N ASN A 215 0.28 -5.42 3.60
CA ASN A 215 0.18 -5.86 4.99
C ASN A 215 -0.28 -7.31 5.16
N ARG A 216 -1.00 -7.88 4.19
CA ARG A 216 -1.30 -9.32 4.16
C ARG A 216 -0.02 -10.06 3.81
N GLU A 217 0.93 -10.07 4.76
CA GLU A 217 2.21 -10.75 4.66
C GLU A 217 2.02 -12.26 4.51
N GLY A 218 2.83 -12.85 3.63
CA GLY A 218 2.83 -14.27 3.33
C GLY A 218 3.55 -14.63 2.03
N ILE A 219 3.80 -13.66 1.15
CA ILE A 219 4.48 -13.94 -0.13
C ILE A 219 5.88 -13.29 -0.22
N TYR A 220 6.06 -11.99 0.11
CA TYR A 220 7.39 -11.33 0.00
C TYR A 220 7.66 -10.23 1.05
N PRO A 221 8.94 -10.04 1.48
CA PRO A 221 9.35 -9.02 2.46
C PRO A 221 9.58 -7.64 1.83
N TRP A 222 8.52 -6.99 1.34
CA TRP A 222 8.58 -5.72 0.60
C TRP A 222 9.40 -4.59 1.24
N PRO A 223 9.33 -4.31 2.56
CA PRO A 223 10.15 -3.26 3.17
C PRO A 223 11.65 -3.50 2.98
N SER A 224 12.12 -4.72 3.22
CA SER A 224 13.52 -5.11 3.05
C SER A 224 13.94 -5.10 1.58
N VAL A 225 13.03 -5.46 0.67
CA VAL A 225 13.29 -5.39 -0.78
C VAL A 225 13.51 -3.96 -1.23
N LEU A 226 12.62 -3.03 -0.86
CA LEU A 226 12.76 -1.62 -1.23
C LEU A 226 14.01 -1.00 -0.59
N HIS A 227 14.32 -1.34 0.65
CA HIS A 227 15.59 -0.96 1.29
C HIS A 227 16.81 -1.47 0.50
N THR A 228 16.78 -2.72 0.04
CA THR A 228 17.87 -3.32 -0.75
C THR A 228 18.04 -2.61 -2.09
N LEU A 229 16.94 -2.31 -2.79
CA LEU A 229 16.97 -1.57 -4.06
C LEU A 229 17.45 -0.11 -3.88
N ALA A 230 17.14 0.51 -2.75
CA ALA A 230 17.65 1.84 -2.43
C ALA A 230 19.15 1.80 -2.14
N THR A 231 19.62 0.81 -1.39
CA THR A 231 21.04 0.65 -1.04
C THR A 231 21.88 0.31 -2.26
N SER A 232 21.35 -0.44 -3.23
CA SER A 232 22.03 -0.72 -4.50
C SER A 232 21.99 0.44 -5.50
N GLY A 233 21.25 1.52 -5.20
CA GLY A 233 21.07 2.67 -6.10
C GLY A 233 20.11 2.42 -7.26
N ARG A 234 19.42 1.26 -7.33
CA ARG A 234 18.39 1.01 -8.35
C ARG A 234 17.16 1.89 -8.14
N VAL A 235 16.85 2.21 -6.89
CA VAL A 235 15.76 3.09 -6.49
C VAL A 235 16.32 4.27 -5.72
N ASP A 236 15.80 5.47 -5.97
CA ASP A 236 16.17 6.63 -5.17
C ASP A 236 15.62 6.53 -3.74
N ARG A 237 16.50 6.65 -2.76
CA ARG A 237 16.16 6.59 -1.33
C ARG A 237 15.31 7.78 -0.91
N SER A 238 15.59 9.00 -1.39
CA SER A 238 14.77 10.17 -1.07
C SER A 238 13.34 10.00 -1.56
N MET A 239 13.15 9.48 -2.77
CA MET A 239 11.82 9.19 -3.30
C MET A 239 10.98 8.26 -2.40
N LEU A 240 11.61 7.24 -1.78
CA LEU A 240 10.92 6.35 -0.85
C LEU A 240 10.53 7.04 0.46
N LEU A 241 11.43 7.84 1.03
CA LEU A 241 11.17 8.60 2.26
C LEU A 241 10.06 9.65 2.03
N ASP A 242 10.19 10.44 0.97
CA ASP A 242 9.18 11.41 0.56
C ASP A 242 7.83 10.73 0.29
N GLY A 243 7.87 9.55 -0.35
CA GLY A 243 6.69 8.73 -0.60
C GLY A 243 5.97 8.34 0.69
N CYS A 244 6.70 7.85 1.69
CA CYS A 244 6.15 7.54 3.01
C CYS A 244 5.51 8.78 3.66
N LEU A 245 6.20 9.91 3.68
CA LEU A 245 5.70 11.15 4.28
C LEU A 245 4.44 11.67 3.57
N ARG A 246 4.44 11.72 2.23
CA ARG A 246 3.24 12.07 1.45
C ARG A 246 2.08 11.13 1.76
N ARG A 247 2.34 9.82 1.88
CA ARG A 247 1.31 8.83 2.22
C ARG A 247 0.75 9.06 3.62
N PHE A 248 1.59 9.38 4.61
CA PHE A 248 1.17 9.69 5.97
C PHE A 248 0.33 10.98 6.05
N LEU A 249 0.78 12.04 5.38
CA LEU A 249 0.08 13.33 5.34
C LEU A 249 -1.27 13.25 4.63
N ARG A 250 -1.42 12.36 3.65
CA ARG A 250 -2.71 12.06 3.01
C ARG A 250 -3.71 11.40 3.98
N GLY A 251 -3.23 10.81 5.07
CA GLY A 251 -4.06 10.14 6.07
C GLY A 251 -4.58 8.77 5.61
N GLY A 252 -5.35 8.12 6.48
CA GLY A 252 -5.88 6.78 6.26
C GLY A 252 -6.08 6.05 7.59
N THR A 253 -6.56 4.82 7.51
CA THR A 253 -6.69 3.95 8.69
C THR A 253 -5.32 3.41 9.13
N VAL A 254 -5.23 2.96 10.38
CA VAL A 254 -4.02 2.29 10.89
C VAL A 254 -3.63 1.10 10.01
N LEU A 255 -4.62 0.34 9.51
CA LEU A 255 -4.38 -0.82 8.65
C LEU A 255 -3.82 -0.41 7.29
N GLU A 256 -4.21 0.74 6.73
CA GLU A 256 -3.67 1.21 5.45
C GLU A 256 -2.25 1.74 5.58
N LEU A 257 -1.92 2.38 6.71
CA LEU A 257 -0.62 3.04 6.90
C LEU A 257 0.46 2.11 7.48
N ARG A 258 0.09 0.97 8.07
CA ARG A 258 1.02 0.06 8.75
C ARG A 258 2.20 -0.40 7.88
N PHE A 259 1.98 -0.66 6.59
CA PHE A 259 3.07 -1.05 5.69
C PHE A 259 4.09 0.08 5.54
N PHE A 260 3.61 1.31 5.36
CA PHE A 260 4.45 2.48 5.12
C PHE A 260 5.23 2.88 6.38
N VAL A 261 4.66 2.69 7.57
CA VAL A 261 5.39 2.81 8.85
C VAL A 261 6.57 1.84 8.88
N ARG A 262 6.34 0.56 8.56
CA ARG A 262 7.40 -0.46 8.52
C ARG A 262 8.44 -0.19 7.44
N LEU A 263 8.03 0.30 6.28
CA LEU A 263 8.96 0.71 5.23
C LEU A 263 9.83 1.87 5.71
N HIS A 264 9.22 2.89 6.31
CA HIS A 264 9.95 4.04 6.85
C HIS A 264 10.98 3.63 7.92
N GLU A 265 10.58 2.77 8.86
CA GLU A 265 11.48 2.21 9.88
C GLU A 265 12.59 1.36 9.24
N ALA A 266 12.27 0.53 8.24
CA ALA A 266 13.26 -0.28 7.53
C ALA A 266 14.25 0.55 6.71
N LEU A 267 13.86 1.75 6.25
CA LEU A 267 14.78 2.68 5.63
C LEU A 267 15.76 3.27 6.65
N ASP A 268 15.43 3.31 7.93
CA ASP A 268 16.23 3.90 9.01
C ASP A 268 16.79 5.29 8.61
N PRO A 269 15.91 6.30 8.43
CA PRO A 269 16.34 7.63 8.03
C PRO A 269 17.29 8.25 9.04
N THR A 270 18.36 8.84 8.51
CA THR A 270 19.38 9.55 9.28
C THR A 270 18.83 10.85 9.87
N ALA A 271 19.51 11.40 10.89
CA ALA A 271 19.09 12.68 11.48
C ALA A 271 19.02 13.82 10.46
N ASP A 272 19.95 13.85 9.49
CA ASP A 272 19.97 14.86 8.43
C ASP A 272 18.78 14.71 7.47
N GLU A 273 18.44 13.47 7.09
CA GLU A 273 17.24 13.18 6.28
C GLU A 273 15.97 13.60 7.03
N ILE A 274 15.85 13.28 8.32
CA ILE A 274 14.69 13.73 9.14
C ILE A 274 14.64 15.26 9.21
N LYS A 275 15.79 15.92 9.37
CA LYS A 275 15.88 17.38 9.51
C LYS A 275 15.32 18.10 8.27
N LEU A 276 15.56 17.59 7.08
CA LEU A 276 14.99 18.12 5.83
C LEU A 276 13.46 18.08 5.80
N HIS A 277 12.85 17.16 6.55
CA HIS A 277 11.40 16.95 6.60
C HIS A 277 10.76 17.34 7.94
N THR A 278 11.44 18.16 8.75
CA THR A 278 10.97 18.54 10.10
C THR A 278 9.52 19.03 10.09
N TYR A 279 9.16 19.90 9.14
CA TYR A 279 7.81 20.43 9.01
C TYR A 279 6.77 19.34 8.67
N ASP A 280 7.11 18.39 7.81
CA ASP A 280 6.20 17.29 7.49
C ASP A 280 5.93 16.42 8.72
N TYR A 281 6.96 16.14 9.54
CA TYR A 281 6.77 15.41 10.80
C TYR A 281 5.93 16.18 11.82
N LEU A 282 6.13 17.49 11.96
CA LEU A 282 5.32 18.33 12.86
C LEU A 282 3.84 18.28 12.45
N ARG A 283 3.55 18.33 11.14
CA ARG A 283 2.18 18.26 10.59
C ARG A 283 1.49 16.90 10.80
N LEU A 284 2.23 15.84 11.11
CA LEU A 284 1.65 14.53 11.43
C LEU A 284 1.13 14.46 12.88
N LEU A 285 1.67 15.26 13.79
CA LEU A 285 1.34 15.18 15.22
C LEU A 285 -0.14 15.46 15.56
N PRO A 286 -0.84 16.43 14.95
CA PRO A 286 -2.22 16.75 15.33
C PRO A 286 -3.21 15.62 15.05
N SER A 287 -3.15 15.04 13.85
CA SER A 287 -4.27 14.26 13.29
C SER A 287 -3.89 12.91 12.70
N ALA A 288 -2.59 12.59 12.53
CA ALA A 288 -2.21 11.30 11.99
C ALA A 288 -2.62 10.16 12.95
N PRO A 289 -2.91 8.95 12.46
CA PRO A 289 -3.20 7.80 13.32
C PRO A 289 -2.08 7.53 14.32
N GLY A 290 -2.44 7.03 15.51
CA GLY A 290 -1.52 6.87 16.65
C GLY A 290 -0.10 6.38 16.32
N PRO A 291 0.07 5.24 15.62
CA PRO A 291 1.40 4.74 15.26
C PRO A 291 2.24 5.68 14.40
N VAL A 292 1.62 6.46 13.51
CA VAL A 292 2.29 7.43 12.65
C VAL A 292 2.71 8.65 13.46
N ALA A 293 1.83 9.15 14.35
CA ALA A 293 2.15 10.24 15.24
C ALA A 293 3.25 9.86 16.26
N GLU A 294 3.24 8.61 16.75
CA GLU A 294 4.31 8.08 17.61
C GLU A 294 5.66 8.03 16.88
N LEU A 295 5.67 7.51 15.64
CA LEU A 295 6.86 7.51 14.79
C LEU A 295 7.38 8.95 14.58
N ALA A 296 6.51 9.87 14.18
CA ALA A 296 6.89 11.25 13.92
C ALA A 296 7.50 11.93 15.15
N LEU A 297 6.84 11.79 16.31
CA LEU A 297 7.35 12.33 17.57
C LEU A 297 8.68 11.70 17.97
N SER A 298 8.88 10.40 17.73
CA SER A 298 10.14 9.71 18.05
C SER A 298 11.32 10.29 17.26
N HIS A 299 11.10 10.66 15.98
CA HIS A 299 12.13 11.28 15.15
C HIS A 299 12.39 12.73 15.53
N LEU A 300 11.34 13.54 15.74
CA LEU A 300 11.47 14.94 16.18
C LEU A 300 12.23 15.08 17.51
N ARG A 301 12.06 14.12 18.42
CA ARG A 301 12.78 14.10 19.71
C ARG A 301 14.29 13.87 19.58
N ARG A 302 14.77 13.40 18.43
CA ARG A 302 16.19 13.17 18.16
C ARG A 302 16.85 14.35 17.45
N LEU A 303 16.06 15.34 17.03
CA LEU A 303 16.54 16.56 16.39
C LEU A 303 16.75 17.69 17.42
N ASP A 304 17.43 18.73 16.96
CA ASP A 304 17.39 20.03 17.63
C ASP A 304 15.94 20.53 17.72
N PRO A 305 15.57 21.27 18.78
CA PRO A 305 14.25 21.88 18.87
C PRO A 305 13.90 22.69 17.61
N PRO A 306 12.67 22.55 17.06
CA PRO A 306 12.21 23.44 16.01
C PRO A 306 12.02 24.85 16.57
N GLU A 307 11.77 25.83 15.70
CA GLU A 307 11.53 27.21 16.14
C GLU A 307 10.43 27.28 17.20
N PRO A 308 10.52 28.20 18.18
CA PRO A 308 9.59 28.26 19.30
C PRO A 308 8.12 28.26 18.90
N GLU A 309 7.76 28.98 17.83
CA GLU A 309 6.39 29.05 17.30
C GLU A 309 5.91 27.67 16.82
N ASP A 310 6.67 27.03 15.93
CA ASP A 310 6.38 25.69 15.39
C ASP A 310 6.31 24.63 16.51
N PHE A 311 7.22 24.71 17.48
CA PHE A 311 7.25 23.86 18.66
C PHE A 311 5.98 24.03 19.50
N GLY A 312 5.60 25.27 19.81
CA GLY A 312 4.43 25.59 20.62
C GLY A 312 3.14 25.10 19.99
N GLU A 313 2.97 25.32 18.68
CA GLU A 313 1.81 24.84 17.92
C GLU A 313 1.72 23.31 17.95
N ALA A 314 2.82 22.62 17.64
CA ALA A 314 2.87 21.16 17.64
C ALA A 314 2.64 20.57 19.04
N ALA A 315 3.23 21.17 20.08
CA ALA A 315 3.04 20.77 21.47
C ALA A 315 1.57 20.92 21.88
N LYS A 316 0.93 22.05 21.54
CA LYS A 316 -0.49 22.29 21.78
C LYS A 316 -1.35 21.27 21.05
N ALA A 317 -1.07 20.99 19.78
CA ALA A 317 -1.80 19.99 18.99
C ALA A 317 -1.75 18.59 19.62
N LEU A 318 -0.60 18.17 20.16
CA LEU A 318 -0.47 16.89 20.86
C LEU A 318 -1.34 16.80 22.12
N MET A 319 -1.56 17.92 22.80
CA MET A 319 -2.35 17.94 24.04
C MET A 319 -3.88 17.85 23.75
N PHE A 320 -4.34 18.12 22.52
CA PHE A 320 -5.75 17.92 22.11
C PHE A 320 -6.09 16.45 21.78
N ARG A 321 -5.08 15.58 21.68
CA ARG A 321 -5.27 14.19 21.29
C ARG A 321 -5.94 13.37 22.39
N GLN A 322 -6.76 12.42 21.98
CA GLN A 322 -7.46 11.51 22.89
C GLN A 322 -6.56 10.38 23.40
N GLU A 323 -5.47 10.07 22.69
CA GLU A 323 -4.57 8.99 23.06
C GLU A 323 -3.65 9.41 24.23
N LYS A 324 -3.98 8.98 25.45
CA LYS A 324 -3.20 9.25 26.68
C LYS A 324 -1.69 9.05 26.52
N LYS A 325 -1.28 8.01 25.79
CA LYS A 325 0.15 7.69 25.56
C LYS A 325 0.85 8.79 24.77
N LEU A 326 0.22 9.34 23.74
CA LEU A 326 0.76 10.44 22.93
C LEU A 326 0.79 11.75 23.71
N VAL A 327 -0.26 12.07 24.46
CA VAL A 327 -0.28 13.25 25.35
C VAL A 327 0.89 13.18 26.35
N ARG A 328 1.10 12.02 26.97
CA ARG A 328 2.24 11.80 27.88
C ARG A 328 3.60 11.94 27.18
N ALA A 329 3.72 11.41 25.96
CA ALA A 329 4.93 11.54 25.16
C ALA A 329 5.21 13.01 24.78
N GLY A 330 4.15 13.79 24.46
CA GLY A 330 4.21 15.22 24.20
C GLY A 330 4.66 16.03 25.43
N LEU A 331 4.09 15.76 26.61
CA LEU A 331 4.57 16.38 27.86
C LEU A 331 6.04 16.06 28.14
N SER A 332 6.48 14.84 27.83
CA SER A 332 7.90 14.48 27.93
C SER A 332 8.76 15.19 26.88
N TRP A 333 8.23 15.46 25.70
CA TRP A 333 8.94 16.19 24.65
C TRP A 333 9.08 17.66 25.02
N ILE A 334 8.04 18.28 25.57
CA ILE A 334 8.09 19.65 26.12
C ILE A 334 9.21 19.77 27.15
N ASP A 335 9.21 18.87 28.13
CA ASP A 335 10.24 18.85 29.18
C ASP A 335 11.65 18.65 28.60
N GLN A 336 11.79 17.85 27.54
CA GLN A 336 13.06 17.68 26.86
C GLN A 336 13.48 18.98 26.17
N VAL A 337 12.63 19.58 25.34
CA VAL A 337 12.95 20.80 24.57
C VAL A 337 13.31 21.95 25.50
N VAL A 338 12.49 22.24 26.52
CA VAL A 338 12.73 23.38 27.43
C VAL A 338 14.00 23.19 28.26
N ARG A 339 14.39 21.95 28.60
CA ARG A 339 15.69 21.69 29.26
C ARG A 339 16.89 22.00 28.36
N HIS A 340 16.80 21.70 27.08
CA HIS A 340 17.90 21.91 26.14
C HIS A 340 17.95 23.35 25.64
N ALA A 341 16.79 23.98 25.47
CA ALA A 341 16.64 25.35 24.99
C ALA A 341 15.61 26.12 25.84
N PRO A 342 16.03 26.71 26.98
CA PRO A 342 15.14 27.41 27.92
C PRO A 342 14.27 28.51 27.29
N GLY A 343 14.69 29.11 26.17
CA GLY A 343 13.91 30.09 25.40
C GLY A 343 12.59 29.55 24.82
N HIS A 344 12.37 28.22 24.81
CA HIS A 344 11.12 27.60 24.35
C HIS A 344 10.06 27.48 25.46
N ALA A 345 10.38 27.90 26.69
CA ALA A 345 9.48 27.79 27.83
C ALA A 345 8.16 28.56 27.59
N GLU A 346 8.22 29.74 26.99
CA GLU A 346 7.03 30.57 26.71
C GLU A 346 6.09 29.88 25.72
N ALA A 347 6.63 29.35 24.62
CA ALA A 347 5.87 28.61 23.62
C ALA A 347 5.21 27.33 24.16
N ALA A 348 5.75 26.73 25.22
CA ALA A 348 5.16 25.57 25.89
C ALA A 348 3.99 25.91 26.83
N ALA A 349 3.83 27.18 27.23
CA ALA A 349 2.91 27.56 28.30
C ALA A 349 1.45 27.25 27.95
N GLU A 350 1.02 27.55 26.72
CA GLU A 350 -0.34 27.25 26.25
C GLU A 350 -0.64 25.74 26.23
N ALA A 351 0.34 24.93 25.80
CA ALA A 351 0.17 23.49 25.77
C ALA A 351 -0.01 22.91 27.18
N LEU A 352 0.76 23.38 28.17
CA LEU A 352 0.61 22.95 29.57
C LEU A 352 -0.71 23.44 30.17
N ALA A 353 -1.07 24.70 29.92
CA ALA A 353 -2.32 25.30 30.37
C ALA A 353 -3.54 24.50 29.91
N MET A 354 -3.52 23.98 28.68
CA MET A 354 -4.61 23.16 28.17
C MET A 354 -4.81 21.84 28.93
N ILE A 355 -3.73 21.21 29.41
CA ILE A 355 -3.81 19.96 30.18
C ILE A 355 -4.40 20.18 31.58
N PHE A 356 -4.39 21.40 32.11
CA PHE A 356 -4.97 21.69 33.42
C PHE A 356 -6.47 21.39 33.49
N GLY A 357 -7.20 21.50 32.37
CA GLY A 357 -8.61 21.13 32.27
C GLY A 357 -8.88 19.69 31.85
N HIS A 358 -7.85 18.85 31.70
CA HIS A 358 -8.04 17.47 31.23
C HIS A 358 -8.65 16.59 32.32
N GLU A 359 -9.59 15.69 31.99
CA GLU A 359 -10.24 14.76 32.94
C GLU A 359 -9.28 13.85 33.74
N MET A 360 -8.04 13.66 33.29
CA MET A 360 -7.08 12.73 33.88
C MET A 360 -6.12 13.45 34.83
N LEU A 361 -6.25 13.19 36.14
CA LEU A 361 -5.45 13.82 37.18
C LEU A 361 -3.93 13.58 37.02
N ASP A 362 -3.50 12.39 36.57
CA ASP A 362 -2.07 12.10 36.38
C ASP A 362 -1.41 12.98 35.31
N LEU A 363 -2.19 13.40 34.30
CA LEU A 363 -1.73 14.36 33.28
C LEU A 363 -1.70 15.78 33.84
N GLN A 364 -2.73 16.21 34.57
CA GLN A 364 -2.75 17.51 35.24
C GLN A 364 -1.55 17.67 36.19
N GLU A 365 -1.30 16.69 37.06
CA GLU A 365 -0.15 16.69 37.96
C GLU A 365 1.18 16.83 37.22
N ARG A 366 1.32 16.11 36.10
CA ARG A 366 2.54 16.16 35.29
C ARG A 366 2.70 17.53 34.64
N ALA A 367 1.64 18.11 34.08
CA ALA A 367 1.68 19.45 33.50
C ALA A 367 2.05 20.51 34.55
N VAL A 368 1.45 20.47 35.74
CA VAL A 368 1.79 21.40 36.85
C VAL A 368 3.23 21.23 37.30
N ARG A 369 3.72 19.99 37.43
CA ARG A 369 5.15 19.74 37.75
C ARG A 369 6.08 20.36 36.71
N LEU A 370 5.76 20.28 35.42
CA LEU A 370 6.54 20.89 34.36
C LEU A 370 6.47 22.41 34.38
N ALA A 371 5.28 22.98 34.62
CA ALA A 371 5.08 24.42 34.73
C ALA A 371 5.88 25.03 35.90
N VAL A 372 5.85 24.39 37.07
CA VAL A 372 6.65 24.79 38.24
C VAL A 372 8.14 24.69 37.94
N LYS A 373 8.56 23.59 37.33
CA LYS A 373 9.97 23.32 37.01
C LYS A 373 10.58 24.34 36.04
N HIS A 374 9.83 24.75 35.02
CA HIS A 374 10.33 25.57 33.91
C HIS A 374 9.78 27.00 33.92
N SER A 375 9.33 27.45 35.09
CA SER A 375 8.59 28.69 35.27
C SER A 375 9.32 29.98 34.91
N ALA A 376 10.65 30.00 35.03
CA ALA A 376 11.45 31.21 34.81
C ALA A 376 11.35 31.79 33.38
N GLY A 377 10.83 31.02 32.41
CA GLY A 377 10.57 31.48 31.04
C GLY A 377 9.14 31.24 30.55
N MET A 378 8.22 30.88 31.42
CA MET A 378 6.82 30.63 31.04
C MET A 378 5.96 31.88 31.25
N SER A 379 4.96 32.06 30.38
CA SER A 379 3.93 33.09 30.57
C SER A 379 3.12 32.81 31.85
N ALA A 380 3.40 33.59 32.90
CA ALA A 380 2.69 33.51 34.16
C ALA A 380 1.19 33.80 34.00
N ASP A 381 0.83 34.72 33.11
CA ASP A 381 -0.56 35.09 32.83
C ASP A 381 -1.33 33.92 32.21
N THR A 382 -0.77 33.28 31.18
CA THR A 382 -1.36 32.09 30.55
C THR A 382 -1.60 30.95 31.55
N LEU A 383 -0.62 30.71 32.43
CA LEU A 383 -0.75 29.68 33.47
C LEU A 383 -1.78 30.07 34.55
N ARG A 384 -1.86 31.36 34.91
CA ARG A 384 -2.83 31.87 35.90
C ARG A 384 -4.27 31.72 35.40
N ASP A 385 -4.52 32.09 34.15
CA ASP A 385 -5.85 32.04 33.54
C ASP A 385 -6.39 30.60 33.49
N ALA A 386 -5.51 29.63 33.21
CA ALA A 386 -5.89 28.22 33.18
C ALA A 386 -5.92 27.54 34.57
N ALA A 387 -5.35 28.15 35.61
CA ALA A 387 -5.25 27.57 36.95
C ALA A 387 -6.63 27.29 37.60
N GLY A 388 -7.69 27.97 37.13
CA GLY A 388 -9.06 27.75 37.57
C GLY A 388 -9.54 26.31 37.37
N ALA A 389 -9.06 25.64 36.31
CA ALA A 389 -9.47 24.27 35.96
C ALA A 389 -8.82 23.19 36.85
N LEU A 390 -7.76 23.52 37.59
CA LEU A 390 -7.06 22.57 38.45
C LEU A 390 -7.79 22.30 39.77
N PRO A 391 -7.65 21.10 40.35
CA PRO A 391 -7.98 20.84 41.74
C PRO A 391 -7.22 21.77 42.70
N PRO A 392 -7.77 22.05 43.90
CA PRO A 392 -7.20 23.01 44.86
C PRO A 392 -5.71 22.79 45.17
N ASP A 393 -5.29 21.54 45.38
CA ASP A 393 -3.91 21.19 45.73
C ASP A 393 -2.92 21.51 44.59
N LEU A 394 -3.32 21.24 43.35
CA LEU A 394 -2.50 21.53 42.17
C LEU A 394 -2.46 23.03 41.86
N ARG A 395 -3.58 23.72 42.05
CA ARG A 395 -3.65 25.17 41.94
C ARG A 395 -2.72 25.87 42.95
N ALA A 396 -2.70 25.40 44.20
CA ALA A 396 -1.81 25.93 45.23
C ALA A 396 -0.33 25.75 44.85
N ARG A 397 0.04 24.58 44.31
CA ARG A 397 1.42 24.33 43.84
C ARG A 397 1.81 25.27 42.69
N LEU A 398 0.91 25.48 41.72
CA LEU A 398 1.16 26.40 40.61
C LEU A 398 1.26 27.87 41.08
N ALA A 399 0.43 28.28 42.04
CA ALA A 399 0.40 29.64 42.57
C ALA A 399 1.70 30.07 43.25
N THR A 400 2.46 29.14 43.83
CA THR A 400 3.79 29.45 44.41
C THR A 400 4.78 30.03 43.40
N VAL A 401 4.50 29.88 42.12
CA VAL A 401 5.41 30.23 41.03
C VAL A 401 4.83 31.31 40.11
N VAL A 402 3.51 31.28 39.87
CA VAL A 402 2.78 32.24 39.01
C VAL A 402 2.55 33.60 39.68
N SER A 403 2.51 33.66 41.02
CA SER A 403 2.31 34.92 41.75
C SER A 403 3.59 35.75 41.92
N GLY A 404 4.75 35.23 41.49
CA GLY A 404 6.03 35.91 41.66
C GLY A 404 6.49 35.97 43.11
N VAL A 405 7.79 35.87 43.28
CA VAL A 405 8.50 36.22 44.52
C VAL A 405 8.40 37.75 44.70
N GLU A 406 7.24 38.27 45.10
CA GLU A 406 7.08 39.61 45.70
C GLU A 406 7.28 39.54 47.23
N SER A 407 8.37 38.91 47.66
CA SER A 407 8.82 38.95 49.06
C SER A 407 10.33 39.00 49.12
N ALA A 408 10.90 40.03 48.48
CA ALA A 408 12.24 40.52 48.78
C ALA A 408 12.39 41.99 48.37
N ASN A 409 11.47 42.86 48.79
CA ASN A 409 11.90 44.16 49.30
C ASN A 409 10.85 44.72 50.26
N ASP A 410 11.28 44.90 51.49
CA ASP A 410 10.57 45.54 52.58
C ASP A 410 10.21 46.98 52.19
N LYS A 411 8.90 47.26 52.13
CA LYS A 411 8.38 48.57 52.53
C LYS A 411 7.23 48.36 53.49
N ALA A 412 7.59 48.23 54.76
CA ALA A 412 6.69 48.44 55.88
C ALA A 412 5.83 49.71 55.67
N PRO A 413 4.53 49.70 56.02
CA PRO A 413 3.66 50.86 55.89
C PRO A 413 3.98 51.88 56.99
N GLY A 414 4.30 53.12 56.60
CA GLY A 414 4.34 54.25 57.51
C GLY A 414 2.94 54.57 58.04
N LEU A 415 2.73 54.40 59.35
CA LEU A 415 1.54 54.86 60.06
C LEU A 415 1.38 56.39 59.94
N PRO A 416 0.14 56.91 59.98
CA PRO A 416 -0.13 58.33 59.91
C PRO A 416 0.09 59.00 61.27
N ALA A 417 0.72 60.17 61.28
CA ALA A 417 0.86 61.00 62.48
C ALA A 417 0.21 62.37 62.25
N THR A 418 -0.87 62.64 62.97
CA THR A 418 -1.26 63.97 63.47
C THR A 418 -2.15 63.79 64.71
N PRO A 419 -2.28 64.76 65.64
CA PRO A 419 -1.60 66.05 65.79
C PRO A 419 -1.03 66.27 67.22
N ARG A 420 -0.22 67.32 67.42
CA ARG A 420 -0.10 67.98 68.74
C ARG A 420 -0.18 69.48 68.59
N LEU A 421 -1.23 70.06 69.17
CA LEU A 421 -1.31 71.46 69.55
C LEU A 421 -0.55 71.67 70.87
N SER A 422 0.37 72.65 70.91
CA SER A 422 0.60 73.51 72.07
C SER A 422 1.42 74.74 71.69
N THR A 423 0.71 75.87 71.66
CA THR A 423 1.01 77.16 72.29
C THR A 423 2.47 77.67 72.44
N ARG A 424 2.64 78.91 71.93
CA ARG A 424 3.37 80.07 72.51
C ARG A 424 4.91 80.12 72.44
N ILE A 425 5.45 81.13 71.73
CA ILE A 425 6.10 82.39 72.20
C ILE A 425 6.79 83.05 70.99
N GLY A 426 6.60 84.36 70.80
CA GLY A 426 7.35 85.21 69.85
C GLY A 426 6.45 86.14 69.08
#